data_AF-A0A7J2U4C7-F1
#
_entry.id   AF-A0A7J2U4C7-F1
#
_cell.length_a   1.000
_cell.length_b   1.000
_cell.length_c   1.000
_cell.angle_alpha   90.00
_cell.angle_beta   90.00
_cell.angle_gamma   90.00
#
_symmetry.space_group_name_H-M   'P 1'
#
loop_
_entity.id
_entity.type
_entity.pdbx_description
1 polymer ?
#
loop_
_entity_poly.entity_id
_entity_poly.type
_entity_poly.pdbx_seq_one_letter_code
_entity_poly.pdbx_strand_id
1 'polypeptide(L)'
;MIVVDASAAVAFFLREEGWRDIAPYMRRGVSVDHLIKEFYNAVWKSLYLKKLPGLESAQRILQLFKSYVEKNIVIEPEEKYMDKAFEISVEDHITIYDALYIALAINKKLPLLTLDEKQRHTALKLSIEVLP
;
A
#
# COMPACT_ATOMS: atom_id res chain seq x y z
N MET A 1 -0.22 -8.16 -12.66
CA MET A 1 0.16 -6.98 -11.85
C MET A 1 -0.67 -7.02 -10.60
N ILE A 2 -0.22 -6.41 -9.51
CA ILE A 2 -0.86 -6.50 -8.20
C ILE A 2 -1.04 -5.09 -7.67
N VAL A 3 -2.21 -4.74 -7.13
CA VAL A 3 -2.36 -3.47 -6.41
C VAL A 3 -1.65 -3.62 -5.07
N VAL A 4 -0.67 -2.76 -4.80
CA VAL A 4 0.12 -2.81 -3.56
C VAL A 4 -0.30 -1.67 -2.67
N ASP A 5 -0.90 -2.00 -1.53
CA ASP A 5 -1.20 -1.05 -0.47
C ASP A 5 0.06 -0.63 0.32
N ALA A 6 -0.02 0.51 1.01
CA ALA A 6 1.05 1.02 1.84
C ALA A 6 1.43 0.07 2.99
N SER A 7 0.48 -0.63 3.62
CA SER A 7 0.77 -1.56 4.71
C SER A 7 1.73 -2.68 4.27
N ALA A 8 1.50 -3.27 3.09
CA ALA A 8 2.36 -4.30 2.52
C ALA A 8 3.74 -3.74 2.16
N ALA A 9 3.81 -2.55 1.55
CA ALA A 9 5.08 -1.91 1.26
C ALA A 9 5.88 -1.64 2.55
N VAL A 10 5.23 -1.08 3.57
CA VAL A 10 5.86 -0.77 4.86
C VAL A 10 6.41 -2.04 5.51
N ALA A 11 5.60 -3.09 5.62
CA ALA A 11 6.03 -4.35 6.21
C ALA A 11 7.26 -4.94 5.50
N PHE A 12 7.27 -4.89 4.15
CA PHE A 12 8.40 -5.37 3.36
C PHE A 12 9.70 -4.60 3.63
N PHE A 13 9.64 -3.27 3.59
CA PHE A 13 10.84 -2.43 3.72
C PHE A 13 11.33 -2.29 5.16
N LEU A 14 10.43 -2.28 6.13
CA LEU A 14 10.76 -2.23 7.55
C LEU A 14 11.01 -3.63 8.14
N ARG A 15 10.84 -4.70 7.35
CA ARG A 15 11.01 -6.09 7.76
C ARG A 15 10.15 -6.45 8.97
N GLU A 16 8.90 -6.00 8.96
CA GLU A 16 7.91 -6.34 9.98
C GLU A 16 7.55 -7.83 9.91
N GLU A 17 6.87 -8.34 10.93
CA GLU A 17 6.44 -9.74 10.94
C GLU A 17 5.64 -10.08 9.66
N GLY A 18 5.88 -11.26 9.08
CA GLY A 18 5.25 -11.67 7.81
C GLY A 18 5.89 -11.09 6.52
N TRP A 19 6.91 -10.23 6.61
CA TRP A 19 7.49 -9.59 5.41
C TRP A 19 8.02 -10.57 4.34
N ARG A 20 8.41 -11.79 4.74
CA ARG A 20 8.91 -12.84 3.83
C ARG A 20 7.80 -13.43 2.98
N ASP A 21 6.60 -13.51 3.52
CA ASP A 21 5.45 -14.12 2.86
C ASP A 21 4.93 -13.21 1.74
N ILE A 22 5.03 -11.89 1.94
CA ILE A 22 4.64 -10.89 0.93
C ILE A 22 5.73 -10.62 -0.13
N ALA A 23 7.00 -10.95 0.16
CA ALA A 23 8.14 -10.64 -0.71
C ALA A 23 8.01 -11.15 -2.17
N PRO A 24 7.45 -12.33 -2.46
CA PRO A 24 7.23 -12.80 -3.84
C PRO A 24 6.28 -11.91 -4.65
N TYR A 25 5.33 -11.24 -3.98
CA TYR A 25 4.29 -10.41 -4.58
C TYR A 25 4.74 -8.95 -4.80
N MET A 26 5.87 -8.54 -4.21
CA MET A 26 6.47 -7.21 -4.36
C MET A 26 7.17 -7.03 -5.72
N ARG A 27 6.63 -7.60 -6.80
CA ARG A 27 7.15 -7.46 -8.17
C ARG A 27 6.00 -7.16 -9.12
N ARG A 28 6.22 -6.22 -10.05
CA ARG A 28 5.21 -5.81 -11.06
C ARG A 28 3.90 -5.33 -10.41
N GLY A 29 4.02 -4.43 -9.43
CA GLY A 29 2.88 -3.82 -8.76
C GLY A 29 2.34 -2.58 -9.49
N VAL A 30 1.17 -2.14 -9.06
CA VAL A 30 0.56 -0.86 -9.38
C VAL A 30 0.03 -0.27 -8.08
N SER A 31 0.03 1.05 -7.96
CA SER A 31 -0.53 1.74 -6.80
C SER A 31 -0.98 3.14 -7.18
N VAL A 32 -1.80 3.75 -6.32
CA VAL A 32 -2.00 5.20 -6.33
C VAL A 32 -0.78 5.93 -5.78
N ASP A 33 -0.57 7.18 -6.17
CA ASP A 33 0.48 8.05 -5.64
C ASP A 33 0.39 8.29 -4.12
N HIS A 34 -0.79 8.04 -3.53
CA HIS A 34 -1.01 7.98 -2.08
C HIS A 34 0.00 7.10 -1.33
N LEU A 35 0.40 5.98 -1.92
CA LEU A 35 1.39 5.04 -1.36
C LEU A 35 2.68 5.75 -0.93
N ILE A 36 3.12 6.75 -1.68
CA ILE A 36 4.34 7.49 -1.37
C ILE A 36 4.16 8.27 -0.07
N LYS A 37 3.02 8.95 0.11
CA LYS A 37 2.70 9.73 1.32
C LYS A 37 2.63 8.82 2.54
N GLU A 38 1.93 7.70 2.44
CA GLU A 38 1.75 6.77 3.55
C GLU A 38 3.05 6.08 3.94
N PHE A 39 3.84 5.63 2.97
CA PHE A 39 5.14 5.02 3.23
C PHE A 39 6.08 5.97 3.97
N TYR A 40 6.16 7.23 3.52
CA TYR A 40 6.97 8.25 4.20
C TYR A 40 6.47 8.53 5.63
N ASN A 41 5.17 8.59 5.83
CA ASN A 41 4.57 8.75 7.16
C ASN A 41 4.91 7.57 8.08
N ALA A 42 4.92 6.34 7.57
CA ALA A 42 5.30 5.16 8.33
C ALA A 42 6.79 5.15 8.71
N VAL A 43 7.68 5.54 7.80
CA VAL A 43 9.11 5.70 8.09
C VAL A 43 9.34 6.81 9.11
N TRP A 44 8.64 7.95 8.98
CA TRP A 44 8.66 9.03 9.96
C TRP A 44 8.21 8.52 11.34
N LYS A 45 7.05 7.88 11.45
CA LYS A 45 6.59 7.29 12.72
C LYS A 45 7.62 6.33 13.31
N SER A 46 8.22 5.47 12.49
CA SER A 46 9.22 4.50 12.96
C SER A 46 10.49 5.15 13.49
N LEU A 47 10.93 6.27 12.90
CA LEU A 47 12.03 7.08 13.41
C LEU A 47 11.70 7.69 14.77
N TYR A 48 10.53 8.33 14.90
CA TYR A 48 10.13 9.04 16.13
C TYR A 48 9.78 8.09 17.28
N LEU A 49 9.23 6.92 16.98
CA LEU A 49 8.96 5.86 17.95
C LEU A 49 10.21 5.04 18.31
N LYS A 50 11.41 5.48 17.88
CA LYS A 50 12.70 4.81 18.12
C LYS A 50 12.75 3.34 17.66
N LYS A 51 11.93 2.98 16.67
CA LYS A 51 11.99 1.67 15.99
C LYS A 51 13.11 1.62 14.96
N LEU A 52 13.56 2.77 14.47
CA LEU A 52 14.75 2.91 13.64
C LEU A 52 15.92 3.47 14.46
N PRO A 53 17.17 3.07 14.16
CA PRO A 53 18.34 3.50 14.93
C PRO A 53 18.74 4.96 14.69
N GLY A 54 18.18 5.63 13.68
CA GLY A 54 18.40 7.06 13.44
C GLY A 54 18.02 7.52 12.03
N LEU A 55 18.22 8.83 11.78
CA LEU A 55 17.84 9.48 10.52
C LEU A 55 18.52 8.85 9.30
N GLU A 56 19.78 8.45 9.43
CA GLU A 56 20.51 7.81 8.33
C GLU A 56 19.84 6.50 7.88
N SER A 57 19.33 5.70 8.82
CA SER A 57 18.61 4.47 8.48
C SER A 57 17.28 4.75 7.79
N ALA A 58 16.54 5.76 8.26
CA ALA A 58 15.32 6.22 7.58
C ALA A 58 15.62 6.67 6.14
N GLN A 59 16.68 7.45 5.92
CA GLN A 59 17.09 7.90 4.58
C GLN A 59 17.46 6.72 3.67
N ARG A 60 18.19 5.72 4.16
CA ARG A 60 18.51 4.51 3.40
C ARG A 60 17.24 3.74 3.00
N ILE A 61 16.29 3.57 3.91
CA ILE A 61 15.00 2.92 3.62
C ILE A 61 14.24 3.69 2.53
N LEU A 62 14.15 5.02 2.65
CA LEU A 62 13.48 5.85 1.65
C LEU A 62 14.17 5.79 0.28
N GLN A 63 15.50 5.72 0.23
CA GLN A 63 16.24 5.53 -1.03
C GLN A 63 15.93 4.18 -1.68
N LEU A 64 15.89 3.10 -0.90
CA LEU A 64 15.52 1.77 -1.38
C LEU A 64 14.08 1.76 -1.91
N PHE A 65 13.14 2.37 -1.16
CA PHE A 65 11.74 2.48 -1.57
C PHE A 65 11.58 3.27 -2.87
N LYS A 66 12.28 4.40 -3.03
CA LYS A 66 12.26 5.17 -4.29
C LYS A 66 12.72 4.32 -5.48
N SER A 67 13.85 3.63 -5.35
CA SER A 67 14.35 2.77 -6.44
C SER A 67 13.41 1.60 -6.72
N TYR A 68 12.73 1.09 -5.69
CA TYR A 68 11.71 0.08 -5.84
C TYR A 68 10.50 0.59 -6.61
N VAL A 69 9.94 1.73 -6.22
CA VAL A 69 8.78 2.34 -6.88
C VAL A 69 9.09 2.58 -8.36
N GLU A 70 10.23 3.21 -8.65
CA GLU A 70 10.66 3.50 -10.03
C GLU A 70 10.74 2.26 -10.93
N LYS A 71 11.17 1.12 -10.38
CA LYS A 71 11.44 -0.10 -11.17
C LYS A 71 10.31 -1.13 -11.14
N ASN A 72 9.48 -1.13 -10.10
CA ASN A 72 8.56 -2.24 -9.81
C ASN A 72 7.10 -1.82 -9.65
N ILE A 73 6.81 -0.53 -9.48
CA ILE A 73 5.44 -0.03 -9.27
C ILE A 73 5.07 0.94 -10.38
N VAL A 74 3.95 0.69 -11.04
CA VAL A 74 3.27 1.72 -11.84
C VAL A 74 2.46 2.60 -10.89
N ILE A 75 2.78 3.90 -10.83
CA ILE A 75 2.03 4.86 -10.02
C ILE A 75 0.94 5.50 -10.89
N GLU A 76 -0.31 5.39 -10.45
CA GLU A 76 -1.47 6.07 -11.04
C GLU A 76 -1.87 7.29 -10.17
N PRO A 77 -2.34 8.38 -10.78
CA PRO A 77 -2.85 9.53 -10.05
C PRO A 77 -4.14 9.18 -9.31
N GLU A 78 -4.20 9.49 -8.01
CA GLU A 78 -5.32 9.12 -7.13
C GLU A 78 -6.65 9.80 -7.54
N GLU A 79 -6.60 10.97 -8.19
CA GLU A 79 -7.80 11.73 -8.58
C GLU A 79 -8.72 10.95 -9.53
N LYS A 80 -8.17 10.03 -10.32
CA LYS A 80 -8.94 9.15 -11.22
C LYS A 80 -9.90 8.21 -10.48
N TYR A 81 -9.66 7.97 -9.20
CA TYR A 81 -10.36 6.96 -8.40
C TYR A 81 -11.17 7.56 -7.25
N MET A 82 -11.11 8.89 -7.05
CA MET A 82 -11.70 9.57 -5.89
C MET A 82 -13.19 9.33 -5.72
N ASP A 83 -13.99 9.49 -6.79
CA ASP A 83 -15.45 9.33 -6.70
C ASP A 83 -15.81 7.89 -6.30
N LYS A 84 -15.16 6.90 -6.93
CA LYS A 84 -15.41 5.49 -6.61
C LYS A 84 -14.92 5.12 -5.22
N ALA A 85 -13.76 5.63 -4.81
CA ALA A 85 -13.23 5.44 -3.47
C ALA A 85 -14.17 6.06 -2.41
N PHE A 86 -14.76 7.22 -2.70
CA PHE A 86 -15.72 7.85 -1.80
C PHE A 86 -16.97 6.99 -1.61
N GLU A 87 -17.57 6.48 -2.70
CA GLU A 87 -18.70 5.53 -2.63
C GLU A 87 -18.38 4.33 -1.72
N ILE A 88 -17.25 3.67 -1.96
CA ILE A 88 -16.80 2.51 -1.16
C ILE A 88 -16.59 2.92 0.30
N SER A 89 -15.95 4.07 0.56
CA SER A 89 -15.68 4.54 1.93
C SER A 89 -16.96 4.73 2.75
N VAL A 90 -18.04 5.21 2.10
CA VAL A 90 -19.33 5.43 2.75
C VAL A 90 -20.07 4.11 2.97
N GLU A 91 -20.12 3.25 1.95
CA GLU A 91 -20.84 1.97 1.99
C GLU A 91 -20.20 0.94 2.92
N ASP A 92 -18.87 0.91 2.99
CA ASP A 92 -18.10 -0.08 3.75
C ASP A 92 -17.43 0.49 5.01
N HIS A 93 -17.68 1.76 5.31
CA HIS A 93 -17.18 2.46 6.50
C HIS A 93 -15.66 2.40 6.68
N ILE A 94 -14.89 2.42 5.58
CA ILE A 94 -13.41 2.50 5.59
C ILE A 94 -12.94 3.91 5.29
N THR A 95 -11.66 4.21 5.52
CA THR A 95 -11.13 5.54 5.18
C THR A 95 -11.05 5.70 3.67
N ILE A 96 -11.04 6.96 3.20
CA ILE A 96 -10.85 7.25 1.77
C ILE A 96 -9.51 6.71 1.26
N TYR A 97 -8.48 6.68 2.12
CA TYR A 97 -7.15 6.18 1.79
C TYR A 97 -7.19 4.69 1.50
N ASP A 98 -7.83 3.90 2.37
CA ASP A 98 -7.99 2.46 2.15
C ASP A 98 -8.85 2.18 0.90
N ALA A 99 -9.90 2.97 0.70
CA ALA A 99 -10.82 2.81 -0.43
C ALA A 99 -10.17 3.13 -1.78
N LEU A 100 -9.14 3.98 -1.83
CA LEU A 100 -8.41 4.31 -3.08
C LEU A 100 -7.74 3.08 -3.70
N TYR A 101 -7.09 2.25 -2.89
CA TYR A 101 -6.46 1.02 -3.39
C TYR A 101 -7.50 0.01 -3.88
N ILE A 102 -8.64 -0.09 -3.20
CA ILE A 102 -9.76 -0.94 -3.62
C ILE A 102 -10.35 -0.44 -4.95
N ALA A 103 -10.59 0.87 -5.08
CA ALA A 103 -11.10 1.47 -6.31
C ALA A 103 -10.14 1.25 -7.49
N LEU A 104 -8.83 1.38 -7.27
CA LEU A 104 -7.81 1.03 -8.25
C LEU A 104 -7.87 -0.46 -8.64
N ALA A 105 -7.98 -1.37 -7.66
CA ALA A 105 -8.07 -2.81 -7.89
C ALA A 105 -9.30 -3.19 -8.72
N ILE A 106 -10.46 -2.58 -8.44
CA ILE A 106 -11.69 -2.75 -9.23
C ILE A 106 -11.48 -2.26 -10.65
N ASN A 107 -10.96 -1.04 -10.83
CA ASN A 107 -10.79 -0.43 -12.15
C ASN A 107 -9.85 -1.24 -13.03
N LYS A 108 -8.74 -1.75 -12.48
CA LYS A 108 -7.73 -2.52 -13.21
C LYS A 108 -8.02 -4.02 -13.25
N LYS A 109 -9.01 -4.51 -12.50
CA LYS A 109 -9.32 -5.94 -12.31
C LYS A 109 -8.09 -6.73 -11.86
N LEU A 110 -7.42 -6.22 -10.83
CA LEU A 110 -6.19 -6.81 -10.29
C LEU A 110 -6.40 -7.21 -8.83
N PRO A 111 -5.66 -8.23 -8.34
CA PRO A 111 -5.65 -8.57 -6.93
C PRO A 111 -5.06 -7.43 -6.08
N LEU A 112 -5.50 -7.34 -4.83
CA LEU A 112 -4.99 -6.40 -3.83
C LEU A 112 -4.05 -7.12 -2.87
N LEU A 113 -2.87 -6.54 -2.63
CA LEU A 113 -1.95 -6.93 -1.58
C LEU A 113 -2.02 -5.90 -0.46
N THR A 114 -2.58 -6.30 0.67
CA THR A 114 -2.73 -5.47 1.87
C THR A 114 -2.63 -6.31 3.13
N LEU A 115 -2.06 -5.73 4.17
CA LEU A 115 -2.02 -6.30 5.51
C LEU A 115 -3.08 -5.67 6.44
N ASP A 116 -3.89 -4.73 5.93
CA ASP A 116 -5.01 -4.18 6.69
C ASP A 116 -6.23 -5.12 6.61
N GLU A 117 -6.62 -5.66 7.77
CA GLU A 117 -7.72 -6.62 7.88
C GLU A 117 -9.06 -6.05 7.38
N LYS A 118 -9.31 -4.77 7.63
CA LYS A 118 -10.57 -4.12 7.27
C LYS A 118 -10.62 -3.89 5.76
N GLN A 119 -9.53 -3.41 5.17
CA GLN A 119 -9.39 -3.23 3.72
C GLN A 119 -9.51 -4.58 2.98
N ARG A 120 -8.87 -5.64 3.50
CA ARG A 120 -9.01 -7.00 2.94
C ARG A 120 -10.46 -7.48 2.98
N HIS A 121 -11.16 -7.32 4.10
CA HIS A 121 -12.56 -7.73 4.21
C HIS A 121 -13.45 -7.00 3.19
N THR A 122 -13.28 -5.68 3.06
CA THR A 122 -14.00 -4.87 2.08
C THR A 122 -13.68 -5.29 0.64
N ALA A 123 -12.41 -5.53 0.32
CA ALA A 123 -12.01 -5.97 -1.01
C ALA A 123 -12.65 -7.33 -1.38
N LEU A 124 -12.65 -8.30 -0.45
CA LEU A 124 -13.29 -9.60 -0.66
C LEU A 124 -14.81 -9.47 -0.84
N LYS A 125 -15.48 -8.62 -0.05
CA LYS A 125 -16.91 -8.31 -0.22
C LYS A 125 -17.22 -7.79 -1.64
N LEU A 126 -16.30 -6.99 -2.20
CA LEU A 126 -16.39 -6.44 -3.55
C LEU A 126 -15.83 -7.37 -4.64
N SER A 127 -15.64 -8.66 -4.33
CA SER A 127 -15.16 -9.70 -5.26
C SER A 127 -13.77 -9.44 -5.85
N ILE A 128 -12.91 -8.75 -5.10
CA ILE A 128 -11.50 -8.55 -5.43
C ILE A 128 -10.69 -9.67 -4.75
N GLU A 129 -9.82 -10.33 -5.51
CA GLU A 129 -8.85 -11.28 -4.95
C GLU A 129 -7.87 -10.54 -4.02
N VAL A 130 -7.65 -11.08 -2.82
CA VAL A 130 -6.68 -10.53 -1.87
C VAL A 130 -5.54 -11.51 -1.66
N LEU A 131 -4.32 -11.00 -1.70
CA LEU A 131 -3.09 -11.76 -1.52
C LEU A 131 -2.67 -11.83 -0.04
N PRO A 132 -1.83 -12.80 0.34
CA PRO A 132 -1.34 -12.98 1.71
C PRO A 132 -0.57 -11.78 2.26
#